data_AF-A0A646IK57-F1
#
_entry.id   AF-A0A646IK57-F1
#
_cell.length_a   1.000
_cell.length_b   1.000
_cell.length_c   1.000
_cell.angle_alpha   90.00
_cell.angle_beta   90.00
_cell.angle_gamma   90.00
#
_symmetry.space_group_name_H-M   'P 1'
#
loop_
_entity.id
_entity.type
_entity.pdbx_description
1 polymer ?
#
loop_
_entity_poly.entity_id
_entity_poly.type
_entity_poly.pdbx_seq_one_letter_code
_entity_poly.pdbx_strand_id
1 'polypeptide(L)'
;MTETVDKLGAHEVAAWLRRHPGFLKQFPDLALTLVVPRDDGPTASLASYQLEVLREKNRELARRLADLGATAQVNERLAVRTHQLTLALMKQDNAADTLRAMAASLQEDFAGDLVR
;
A
#
# COMPACT_ATOMS: atom_id res chain seq x y z
N MET A 1 37.69 -8.40 3.53
CA MET A 1 36.65 -7.96 2.59
C MET A 1 36.61 -9.00 1.48
N THR A 2 35.68 -9.95 1.57
CA THR A 2 35.69 -11.14 0.72
C THR A 2 34.76 -10.90 -0.46
N GLU A 3 35.33 -10.58 -1.62
CA GLU A 3 34.63 -10.67 -2.90
C GLU A 3 34.31 -12.15 -3.15
N THR A 4 33.06 -12.56 -2.93
CA THR A 4 32.56 -13.83 -3.44
C THR A 4 32.38 -13.68 -4.94
N VAL A 5 33.40 -14.09 -5.67
CA VAL A 5 33.39 -14.26 -7.13
C VAL A 5 32.19 -15.13 -7.52
N ASP A 6 31.22 -14.50 -8.16
CA ASP A 6 30.01 -15.14 -8.66
C ASP A 6 30.38 -16.14 -9.76
N LYS A 7 30.43 -17.43 -9.42
CA LYS A 7 30.85 -18.53 -10.30
C LYS A 7 29.67 -19.15 -11.05
N LEU A 8 28.77 -18.34 -11.60
CA LEU A 8 27.91 -18.80 -12.67
C LEU A 8 28.13 -17.93 -13.90
N GLY A 9 28.54 -18.56 -15.00
CA GLY A 9 28.65 -17.85 -16.26
C GLY A 9 27.28 -17.36 -16.71
N ALA A 10 27.16 -16.13 -17.20
CA ALA A 10 25.89 -15.57 -17.69
C ALA A 10 25.19 -16.51 -18.71
N HIS A 11 25.96 -17.26 -19.49
CA HIS A 11 25.47 -18.29 -20.41
C HIS A 11 24.79 -19.47 -19.71
N GLU A 12 25.33 -19.91 -18.58
CA GLU A 12 24.78 -21.01 -17.78
C GLU A 12 23.46 -20.57 -17.13
N VAL A 13 23.42 -19.35 -16.60
CA VAL A 13 22.20 -18.74 -16.04
C VAL A 13 21.12 -18.64 -17.12
N ALA A 14 21.46 -18.13 -18.31
CA ALA A 14 20.53 -18.03 -19.43
C ALA A 14 20.03 -19.41 -19.89
N ALA A 15 20.92 -20.40 -20.01
CA ALA A 15 20.56 -21.77 -20.39
C ALA A 15 19.68 -22.45 -19.33
N TRP A 16 19.88 -22.12 -18.06
CA TRP A 16 19.08 -22.63 -16.96
C TRP A 16 17.69 -22.00 -16.93
N LEU A 17 17.58 -20.66 -17.08
CA LEU A 17 16.30 -19.94 -17.15
C LEU A 17 15.46 -20.38 -18.35
N ARG A 18 16.07 -20.65 -19.52
CA ARG A 18 15.35 -21.21 -20.69
C ARG A 18 14.75 -22.59 -20.41
N ARG A 19 15.44 -23.42 -19.62
CA ARG A 19 14.95 -24.74 -19.20
C ARG A 19 13.88 -24.66 -18.12
N HIS A 20 13.80 -23.54 -17.40
CA HIS A 20 12.86 -23.31 -16.30
C HIS A 20 12.04 -22.02 -16.50
N PRO A 21 11.18 -21.93 -17.52
CA PRO A 21 10.44 -20.70 -17.85
C PRO A 21 9.44 -20.27 -16.76
N GLY A 22 9.05 -21.19 -15.87
CA GLY A 22 8.20 -20.90 -14.71
C GLY A 22 8.94 -20.27 -13.52
N PHE A 23 10.28 -20.25 -13.53
CA PHE A 23 11.08 -19.76 -12.41
C PHE A 23 10.74 -18.32 -12.04
N LEU A 24 10.59 -17.44 -13.03
CA LEU A 24 10.23 -16.04 -12.79
C LEU A 24 8.81 -15.84 -12.24
N LYS A 25 7.93 -16.85 -12.33
CA LYS A 25 6.63 -16.82 -11.64
C LYS A 25 6.75 -17.10 -10.15
N GLN A 26 7.74 -17.90 -9.76
CA GLN A 26 8.01 -18.25 -8.36
C GLN A 26 8.81 -17.13 -7.64
N PHE A 27 9.52 -16.31 -8.40
CA PHE A 27 10.29 -15.16 -7.92
C PHE A 27 9.85 -13.87 -8.64
N PRO A 28 8.65 -13.35 -8.31
CA PRO A 28 8.06 -12.20 -8.99
C PRO A 28 8.84 -10.91 -8.76
N ASP A 29 9.51 -10.77 -7.62
CA ASP A 29 10.46 -9.72 -7.30
C ASP A 29 11.64 -9.68 -8.28
N LEU A 30 12.24 -10.83 -8.60
CA LEU A 30 13.32 -10.94 -9.57
C LEU A 30 12.83 -10.56 -10.98
N ALA A 31 11.64 -11.00 -11.36
CA ALA A 31 10.99 -10.65 -12.63
C ALA A 31 10.73 -9.14 -12.73
N LEU A 32 10.46 -8.47 -11.61
CA LEU A 32 10.25 -7.03 -11.58
C LEU A 32 11.56 -6.25 -11.79
N THR A 33 12.70 -6.80 -11.36
CA THR A 33 14.03 -6.18 -11.45
C THR A 33 14.80 -6.48 -12.75
N LEU A 34 14.39 -7.50 -13.51
CA LEU A 34 15.02 -7.86 -14.78
C LEU A 34 14.83 -6.73 -15.80
N VAL A 35 15.94 -6.09 -16.16
CA VAL A 35 16.01 -5.11 -17.25
C VAL A 35 16.06 -5.88 -18.55
N VAL A 36 14.99 -5.81 -19.35
CA VAL A 36 14.99 -6.36 -20.70
C VAL A 36 15.95 -5.50 -21.53
N PRO A 37 17.03 -6.07 -22.12
CA PRO A 37 17.90 -5.33 -23.01
C PRO A 37 17.07 -4.77 -24.15
N ARG A 38 17.25 -3.48 -24.44
CA ARG A 38 16.64 -2.81 -25.59
C ARG A 38 17.13 -3.51 -26.85
N ASP A 39 16.25 -4.18 -27.58
CA ASP A 39 16.53 -4.49 -28.98
C ASP A 39 16.29 -3.21 -29.78
N ASP A 40 17.32 -2.75 -30.48
CA ASP A 40 17.34 -1.54 -31.30
C ASP A 40 16.44 -1.64 -32.54
N GLY A 41 15.12 -1.76 -32.32
CA GLY A 41 14.09 -1.82 -33.36
C GLY A 41 12.96 -0.81 -33.07
N PRO A 42 12.49 -0.04 -34.08
CA PRO A 42 11.53 1.05 -33.89
C PRO A 42 10.18 0.60 -33.30
N THR A 43 9.77 -0.65 -33.51
CA THR A 43 8.49 -1.20 -32.99
C THR A 43 8.63 -1.80 -31.58
N ALA A 44 9.81 -2.34 -31.22
CA ALA A 44 10.08 -2.89 -29.89
C ALA A 44 10.18 -1.79 -28.83
N SER A 45 10.63 -0.59 -29.22
CA SER A 45 10.71 0.59 -28.36
C SER A 45 9.34 1.06 -27.86
N LEU A 46 8.32 1.09 -28.73
CA LEU A 46 6.99 1.59 -28.37
C LEU A 46 6.24 0.66 -27.41
N ALA A 47 6.23 -0.64 -27.67
CA ALA A 47 5.57 -1.61 -26.79
C ALA A 47 6.25 -1.67 -25.41
N SER A 48 7.57 -1.57 -25.37
CA SER A 48 8.33 -1.54 -24.12
C SER A 48 8.07 -0.27 -23.32
N TYR A 49 8.05 0.90 -23.98
CA TYR A 49 7.67 2.17 -23.34
C TYR A 49 6.23 2.14 -22.81
N GLN A 50 5.29 1.58 -23.59
CA GLN A 50 3.91 1.40 -23.14
C GLN A 50 3.82 0.48 -21.91
N LEU A 51 4.61 -0.60 -21.86
CA LEU A 51 4.65 -1.49 -20.71
C LEU A 51 5.21 -0.80 -19.45
N GLU A 52 6.27 0.01 -19.59
CA GLU A 52 6.79 0.81 -18.49
C GLU A 52 5.75 1.81 -17.97
N VAL A 53 5.09 2.54 -18.87
CA VAL A 53 4.01 3.47 -18.52
C VAL A 53 2.86 2.74 -17.80
N LEU A 54 2.48 1.55 -18.26
CA LEU A 54 1.44 0.74 -17.62
C LEU A 54 1.88 0.26 -16.23
N ARG A 55 3.14 -0.15 -16.06
CA ARG A 55 3.68 -0.56 -14.75
C ARG A 55 3.71 0.60 -13.77
N GLU A 56 4.11 1.79 -14.21
CA GLU A 56 4.12 2.97 -13.35
C GLU A 56 2.71 3.40 -12.96
N LYS A 57 1.77 3.42 -13.92
CA LYS A 57 0.35 3.66 -13.63
C LYS A 57 -0.22 2.65 -12.65
N ASN A 58 0.13 1.37 -12.79
CA ASN A 58 -0.33 0.33 -11.86
C ASN A 58 0.21 0.57 -10.43
N ARG A 59 1.49 0.92 -10.28
CA ARG A 59 2.09 1.29 -8.99
C ARG A 59 1.43 2.53 -8.39
N GLU A 60 1.13 3.53 -9.20
CA GLU A 60 0.43 4.73 -8.76
C GLU A 60 -1.00 4.42 -8.28
N LEU A 61 -1.75 3.62 -9.04
CA LEU A 61 -3.10 3.18 -8.65
C LEU A 61 -3.07 2.36 -7.36
N ALA A 62 -2.10 1.46 -7.21
CA ALA A 62 -1.94 0.67 -5.99
C ALA A 62 -1.67 1.58 -4.76
N ARG A 63 -0.83 2.61 -4.90
CA ARG A 63 -0.61 3.62 -3.85
C ARG A 63 -1.89 4.35 -3.48
N ARG A 64 -2.62 4.86 -4.48
CA ARG A 64 -3.89 5.56 -4.27
C ARG A 64 -4.95 4.68 -3.59
N LEU A 65 -5.02 3.39 -3.95
CA LEU A 65 -5.92 2.44 -3.29
C LEU A 65 -5.53 2.20 -1.82
N ALA A 66 -4.24 2.11 -1.52
CA ALA A 66 -3.78 2.00 -0.14
C ALA A 66 -4.15 3.24 0.68
N ASP A 67 -3.97 4.44 0.11
CA ASP A 67 -4.34 5.71 0.77
C ASP A 67 -5.85 5.82 1.00
N LEU A 68 -6.66 5.41 0.01
CA LEU A 68 -8.12 5.35 0.16
C LEU A 68 -8.53 4.35 1.23
N GLY A 69 -7.90 3.17 1.29
CA GLY A 69 -8.14 2.17 2.32
C GLY A 69 -7.81 2.69 3.72
N ALA A 70 -6.66 3.35 3.88
CA ALA A 70 -6.27 3.97 5.14
C ALA A 70 -7.27 5.06 5.58
N THR A 71 -7.70 5.91 4.65
CA THR A 71 -8.70 6.95 4.89
C THR A 71 -10.04 6.34 5.29
N ALA A 72 -10.48 5.28 4.60
CA ALA A 72 -11.72 4.57 4.93
C ALA A 72 -11.66 3.97 6.35
N GLN A 73 -10.55 3.37 6.75
CA GLN A 73 -10.36 2.85 8.12
C GLN A 73 -10.38 3.93 9.20
N VAL A 74 -9.86 5.12 8.91
CA VAL A 74 -9.97 6.27 9.82
C VAL A 74 -11.43 6.72 9.93
N ASN A 75 -12.13 6.84 8.80
CA ASN A 75 -13.54 7.23 8.75
C ASN A 75 -14.45 6.23 9.46
N GLU A 76 -14.20 4.93 9.30
CA GLU A 76 -14.96 3.88 9.98
C GLU A 76 -14.79 3.97 11.50
N ARG A 77 -13.56 4.14 11.99
CA ARG A 77 -13.28 4.36 13.41
C ARG A 77 -13.99 5.63 13.94
N LEU A 78 -13.98 6.71 13.16
CA LEU A 78 -14.68 7.95 13.51
C LEU A 78 -16.20 7.76 13.57
N ALA A 79 -16.78 7.01 12.63
CA ALA A 79 -18.21 6.71 12.60
C ALA A 79 -18.64 5.89 13.83
N VAL A 80 -17.86 4.87 14.20
CA VAL A 80 -18.09 4.07 15.41
C VAL A 80 -18.04 4.94 16.66
N ARG A 81 -17.03 5.79 16.80
CA ARG A 81 -16.90 6.71 17.96
C ARG A 81 -18.03 7.71 18.03
N THR A 82 -18.44 8.29 16.90
CA THR A 82 -19.59 9.21 16.83
C THR A 82 -20.89 8.52 17.23
N HIS A 83 -21.09 7.27 16.80
CA HIS A 83 -22.25 6.49 17.20
C HIS A 83 -22.24 6.20 18.71
N GLN A 84 -21.10 5.78 19.27
CA GLN A 84 -20.93 5.54 20.70
C GLN A 84 -21.18 6.80 21.53
N LEU A 85 -20.65 7.95 21.11
CA LEU A 85 -20.92 9.25 21.72
C LEU A 85 -22.43 9.54 21.72
N THR A 86 -23.09 9.37 20.56
CA THR A 86 -24.55 9.61 20.45
C THR A 86 -25.33 8.76 21.45
N LEU A 87 -25.01 7.47 21.56
CA LEU A 87 -25.63 6.57 22.53
C LEU A 87 -25.30 6.96 23.99
N ALA A 88 -24.09 7.42 24.27
CA ALA A 88 -23.69 7.87 25.60
C ALA A 88 -24.46 9.12 26.03
N LEU A 89 -24.67 10.08 25.10
CA LEU A 89 -25.44 11.29 25.36
C LEU A 89 -26.94 11.00 25.55
N MET A 90 -27.51 10.08 24.76
CA MET A 90 -28.92 9.67 24.87
C MET A 90 -29.28 9.01 26.21
N LYS A 91 -28.29 8.53 26.97
CA LYS A 91 -28.49 7.88 28.28
C LYS A 91 -28.53 8.86 29.47
N GLN A 92 -28.25 10.15 29.25
CA GLN A 92 -28.12 11.10 30.35
C GLN A 92 -29.46 11.73 30.71
N ASP A 93 -29.75 11.79 32.00
CA ASP A 93 -31.04 12.27 32.51
C ASP A 93 -31.10 13.79 32.68
N ASN A 94 -29.97 14.48 32.64
CA ASN A 94 -29.89 15.93 32.79
C ASN A 94 -28.68 16.55 32.05
N ALA A 95 -28.77 17.85 31.79
CA ALA A 95 -27.79 18.59 31.01
C ALA A 95 -26.36 18.59 31.60
N ALA A 96 -26.23 18.56 32.93
CA ALA A 96 -24.91 18.52 33.57
C ALA A 96 -24.21 17.18 33.32
N ASP A 97 -24.95 16.07 33.39
CA ASP A 97 -24.44 14.74 33.06
C ASP A 97 -24.17 14.58 31.55
N THR A 98 -25.00 15.17 30.68
CA THR A 98 -24.73 15.23 29.23
C THR A 98 -23.41 15.90 28.91
N LEU A 99 -23.13 17.08 29.52
CA LEU A 99 -21.87 17.80 29.30
C LEU A 99 -20.66 17.01 29.81
N ARG A 100 -20.78 16.36 30.99
CA ARG A 100 -19.73 15.48 31.53
C ARG A 100 -19.43 14.31 30.60
N ALA A 101 -20.46 13.61 30.13
CA ALA A 101 -20.32 12.47 29.23
C ALA A 101 -19.71 12.88 27.88
N MET A 102 -20.10 14.05 27.35
CA MET A 102 -19.51 14.60 26.13
C MET A 102 -18.02 14.91 26.29
N ALA A 103 -17.66 15.61 27.37
CA ALA A 103 -16.27 15.97 27.64
C ALA A 103 -15.38 14.74 27.82
N ALA A 104 -15.86 13.73 28.54
CA ALA A 104 -15.14 12.46 28.73
C ALA A 104 -14.89 11.72 27.40
N SER A 105 -15.93 11.54 26.57
CA SER A 105 -15.77 10.83 25.28
C SER A 105 -14.91 11.62 24.28
N LEU A 106 -14.99 12.95 24.26
CA LEU A 106 -14.08 13.75 23.43
C LEU A 106 -12.61 13.64 23.88
N GLN A 107 -12.37 13.54 25.19
CA GLN A 107 -11.02 13.40 25.74
C GLN A 107 -10.44 12.00 25.50
N GLU A 108 -11.23 10.95 25.66
CA GLU A 108 -10.79 9.55 25.52
C GLU A 108 -10.74 9.09 24.06
N ASP A 109 -11.78 9.38 23.27
CA ASP A 109 -11.98 8.78 21.95
C ASP A 109 -11.55 9.68 20.79
N PHE A 110 -11.51 11.00 20.97
CA PHE A 110 -11.22 11.94 19.86
C PHE A 110 -9.82 12.55 19.93
N ALA A 111 -8.97 12.08 20.85
CA ALA A 111 -7.60 12.57 21.04
C ALA A 111 -7.54 14.10 21.11
N GLY A 112 -8.38 14.69 21.97
CA GLY A 112 -8.24 16.06 22.48
C GLY A 112 -7.58 17.08 21.56
N ASP A 113 -8.23 17.46 20.46
CA ASP A 113 -8.03 18.82 19.93
C ASP A 113 -8.68 19.78 20.93
N LEU A 114 -7.93 20.04 22.01
CA LEU A 114 -8.10 21.04 23.07
C LEU A 114 -9.53 21.59 23.24
N VAL A 115 -10.36 20.87 24.01
CA VAL A 115 -11.51 21.51 24.67
C VAL A 115 -10.95 22.31 25.84
N ARG A 116 -10.74 23.62 25.63
CA ARG A 116 -10.32 24.57 26.67
C ARG A 116 -11.43 25.60 26.91
#